data_AF-Q8KSC0-F1
#
_entry.id   AF-Q8KSC0-F1
#
_cell.length_a   1.000
_cell.length_b   1.000
_cell.length_c   1.000
_cell.angle_alpha   90.00
_cell.angle_beta   90.00
_cell.angle_gamma   90.00
#
_symmetry.space_group_name_H-M   'P 1'
#
loop_
_entity.id
_entity.type
_entity.pdbx_description
1 polymer ?
#
loop_
_entity_poly.entity_id
_entity_poly.type
_entity_poly.pdbx_seq_one_letter_code
_entity_poly.pdbx_strand_id
1 'polypeptide(L)'
;KAPMIDFSVVSRNGVAALVGDQYIVSVAHNVGYTNVDFGAEGQNPDQHRFTYKIVKRNNYNHDAKHRYLDDYHNPRLHKFVTDAAPIDMTSHMDGNKYANKEKYPERVRVGSGDQYWDDDQNNRTYLSDGYNYLTGGNTYNQSGRGDGYSYVRGDIRKVGDYGPLPIASSFGDSGSPMFIYDAETQKWLINGVLREGQPYTGEFDGFQLARKSFLDEIIRKDQPNGFLTPKGNGVYTISKSDDGIGVVTSKIGKPREIPLANNKLKIEDKDTVYNNRYNGPNIYSPQLNNGKNIYFGDEELGSITLTTDIDQGAGGLYFEGDFIVSPTKNETWKGAGIHVSEISTVTWKVNGVENDRLSKIGKGTLHVKAKGENKGSISVGDGKVILEQQADDQGNKQAFSEIGLVSGRGTVQLNDDKQFDTDKFYFGFRGGRLDLNGHSLTFKRIQNTDEGAMIVNHNTTQVANITITGNENITAPSNKNNINKLDYRKEIAYNGWFGETDENKHNGRL
;
A
#
# COMPACT_ATOMS: atom_id res chain seq x y z
N LYS A 1 -22.35 14.02 -9.97
CA LYS A 1 -22.18 15.05 -8.92
C LYS A 1 -20.88 14.89 -8.12
N ALA A 2 -20.05 13.90 -8.43
CA ALA A 2 -18.69 13.75 -7.92
C ALA A 2 -17.74 13.47 -9.09
N PRO A 3 -16.44 13.75 -8.95
CA PRO A 3 -15.42 13.10 -9.78
C PRO A 3 -15.52 11.58 -9.66
N MET A 4 -15.11 10.86 -10.71
CA MET A 4 -15.05 9.39 -10.65
C MET A 4 -14.15 8.94 -9.48
N ILE A 5 -14.57 7.90 -8.76
CA ILE A 5 -13.78 7.34 -7.66
C ILE A 5 -12.47 6.73 -8.17
N ASP A 6 -11.43 6.81 -7.35
CA ASP A 6 -10.22 6.03 -7.54
C ASP A 6 -10.35 4.62 -6.94
N PHE A 7 -10.55 3.62 -7.78
CA PHE A 7 -10.66 2.23 -7.34
C PHE A 7 -9.32 1.54 -7.06
N SER A 8 -8.17 2.22 -7.19
CA SER A 8 -6.87 1.58 -6.92
C SER A 8 -6.69 1.13 -5.46
N VAL A 9 -7.54 1.62 -4.56
CA VAL A 9 -7.60 1.20 -3.15
C VAL A 9 -8.22 -0.18 -2.95
N VAL A 10 -8.87 -0.73 -3.97
CA VAL A 10 -9.50 -2.06 -3.93
C VAL A 10 -8.47 -3.11 -4.32
N SER A 11 -8.40 -4.20 -3.57
CA SER A 11 -7.54 -5.33 -3.93
C SER A 11 -7.96 -5.92 -5.28
N ARG A 12 -7.02 -6.44 -6.07
CA ARG A 12 -7.33 -6.95 -7.42
C ARG A 12 -8.33 -8.10 -7.42
N ASN A 13 -8.37 -8.87 -6.33
CA ASN A 13 -9.35 -9.94 -6.09
C ASN A 13 -10.71 -9.44 -5.56
N GLY A 14 -10.95 -8.12 -5.47
CA GLY A 14 -12.25 -7.51 -5.21
C GLY A 14 -12.81 -7.62 -3.79
N VAL A 15 -12.19 -8.42 -2.91
CA VAL A 15 -12.77 -8.73 -1.59
C VAL A 15 -12.36 -7.79 -0.47
N ALA A 16 -11.47 -6.81 -0.72
CA ALA A 16 -10.99 -5.90 0.32
C ALA A 16 -10.66 -4.50 -0.21
N ALA A 17 -10.64 -3.52 0.69
CA ALA A 17 -10.19 -2.16 0.40
C ALA A 17 -9.14 -1.68 1.42
N LEU A 18 -8.18 -0.88 0.95
CA LEU A 18 -7.11 -0.27 1.73
C LEU A 18 -7.61 0.94 2.53
N VAL A 19 -7.51 0.86 3.85
CA VAL A 19 -8.07 1.83 4.82
C VAL A 19 -7.05 2.38 5.81
N GLY A 20 -5.80 1.99 5.65
CA GLY A 20 -4.62 2.57 6.29
C GLY A 20 -3.37 2.03 5.63
N ASP A 21 -2.20 2.56 5.97
CA ASP A 21 -0.92 2.26 5.29
C ASP A 21 -0.62 0.76 5.16
N GLN A 22 -1.07 -0.05 6.12
CA GLN A 22 -0.95 -1.50 6.12
C GLN A 22 -2.24 -2.20 6.58
N TYR A 23 -3.41 -1.57 6.39
CA TYR A 23 -4.67 -2.11 6.88
C TYR A 23 -5.71 -2.15 5.78
N ILE A 24 -6.39 -3.30 5.67
CA ILE A 24 -7.53 -3.48 4.78
C ILE A 24 -8.81 -3.72 5.59
N VAL A 25 -9.96 -3.65 4.92
CA VAL A 25 -11.27 -4.01 5.48
C VAL A 25 -11.98 -5.02 4.58
N SER A 26 -12.63 -6.00 5.20
CA SER A 26 -13.45 -7.03 4.54
C SER A 26 -14.35 -7.72 5.59
N VAL A 27 -15.03 -8.80 5.22
CA VAL A 27 -15.86 -9.63 6.11
C VAL A 27 -15.09 -10.80 6.69
N ALA A 28 -15.42 -11.20 7.92
CA ALA A 28 -14.69 -12.26 8.63
C ALA A 28 -14.89 -13.64 8.00
N HIS A 29 -16.03 -13.89 7.33
CA HIS A 29 -16.28 -15.16 6.65
C HIS A 29 -15.41 -15.38 5.40
N ASN A 30 -14.66 -14.37 4.94
CA ASN A 30 -13.59 -14.54 3.96
C ASN A 30 -12.34 -15.16 4.62
N VAL A 31 -12.47 -16.42 5.03
CA VAL A 31 -11.49 -17.15 5.85
C VAL A 31 -10.26 -17.65 5.08
N GLY A 32 -10.32 -17.65 3.74
CA GLY A 32 -9.37 -18.33 2.87
C GLY A 32 -8.21 -17.47 2.37
N TYR A 33 -8.46 -16.22 1.97
CA TYR A 33 -7.42 -15.37 1.38
C TYR A 33 -6.35 -14.98 2.41
N THR A 34 -5.07 -15.06 2.05
CA THR A 34 -3.94 -14.80 2.97
C THR A 34 -3.11 -13.59 2.57
N ASN A 35 -3.47 -12.95 1.46
CA ASN A 35 -2.76 -11.83 0.87
C ASN A 35 -3.66 -11.06 -0.11
N VAL A 36 -3.21 -9.87 -0.46
CA VAL A 36 -3.81 -9.00 -1.50
C VAL A 36 -2.70 -8.38 -2.33
N ASP A 37 -3.02 -8.00 -3.56
CA ASP A 37 -2.21 -7.14 -4.42
C ASP A 37 -3.05 -5.97 -4.96
N PHE A 38 -2.38 -4.91 -5.38
CA PHE A 38 -2.98 -3.65 -5.85
C PHE A 38 -2.42 -3.25 -7.22
N GLY A 39 -3.03 -2.23 -7.83
CA GLY A 39 -2.63 -1.68 -9.12
C GLY A 39 -3.49 -2.18 -10.28
N ALA A 40 -2.97 -2.05 -11.50
CA ALA A 40 -3.68 -2.37 -12.72
C ALA A 40 -3.84 -3.87 -13.01
N GLU A 41 -4.87 -4.16 -13.79
CA GLU A 41 -4.83 -4.88 -15.06
C GLU A 41 -3.64 -5.75 -15.49
N GLY A 42 -3.82 -7.03 -15.79
CA GLY A 42 -2.95 -7.74 -16.74
C GLY A 42 -1.66 -8.34 -16.19
N GLN A 43 -0.76 -8.73 -17.10
CA GLN A 43 0.43 -9.56 -16.84
C GLN A 43 1.72 -8.91 -17.36
N ASN A 44 1.75 -7.58 -17.50
CA ASN A 44 2.97 -6.87 -17.87
C ASN A 44 4.01 -7.04 -16.75
N PRO A 45 5.18 -7.67 -16.99
CA PRO A 45 6.17 -7.90 -15.94
C PRO A 45 6.76 -6.60 -15.36
N ASP A 46 6.75 -5.51 -16.14
CA ASP A 46 7.27 -4.21 -15.70
C ASP A 46 6.44 -3.57 -14.56
N GLN A 47 5.26 -4.12 -14.27
CA GLN A 47 4.42 -3.66 -13.17
C GLN A 47 4.96 -4.06 -11.79
N HIS A 48 5.71 -5.17 -11.71
CA HIS A 48 6.25 -5.70 -10.44
C HIS A 48 5.22 -5.77 -9.31
N ARG A 49 4.02 -6.31 -9.62
CA ARG A 49 2.94 -6.44 -8.61
C ARG A 49 3.45 -7.15 -7.37
N PHE A 50 3.15 -6.56 -6.22
CA PHE A 50 3.65 -7.04 -4.94
C PHE A 50 2.54 -7.69 -4.11
N THR A 51 2.84 -8.87 -3.59
CA THR A 51 1.92 -9.62 -2.73
C THR A 51 2.02 -9.13 -1.29
N TYR A 52 1.03 -8.37 -0.84
CA TYR A 52 0.90 -7.95 0.55
C TYR A 52 0.25 -9.05 1.40
N LYS A 53 1.06 -9.75 2.21
CA LYS A 53 0.60 -10.82 3.10
C LYS A 53 -0.15 -10.29 4.32
N ILE A 54 -1.22 -10.98 4.71
CA ILE A 54 -1.93 -10.76 5.96
C ILE A 54 -1.12 -11.34 7.11
N VAL A 55 -0.80 -10.51 8.09
CA VAL A 55 -0.10 -10.94 9.32
C VAL A 55 -1.02 -11.05 10.51
N LYS A 56 -2.20 -10.42 10.47
CA LYS A 56 -3.24 -10.52 11.50
C LYS A 56 -4.59 -10.20 10.85
N ARG A 57 -5.63 -11.00 11.08
CA ARG A 57 -6.96 -10.76 10.49
C ARG A 57 -7.73 -9.69 11.24
N ASN A 58 -7.56 -9.64 12.57
CA ASN A 58 -8.37 -8.80 13.45
C ASN A 58 -9.87 -9.02 13.22
N ASN A 59 -10.30 -10.28 13.27
CA ASN A 59 -11.71 -10.66 13.24
C ASN A 59 -12.44 -9.93 14.39
N TYR A 60 -13.58 -9.33 14.09
CA TYR A 60 -14.34 -8.56 15.06
C TYR A 60 -14.97 -9.49 16.11
N ASN A 61 -14.80 -9.17 17.39
CA ASN A 61 -15.44 -9.87 18.49
C ASN A 61 -16.72 -9.11 18.88
N HIS A 62 -17.89 -9.75 18.81
CA HIS A 62 -19.11 -9.15 19.31
C HIS A 62 -19.18 -9.28 20.84
N ASP A 63 -19.01 -8.16 21.55
CA ASP A 63 -19.00 -8.11 23.02
C ASP A 63 -19.61 -6.80 23.56
N ALA A 64 -19.57 -6.61 24.89
CA ALA A 64 -20.17 -5.44 25.55
C ALA A 64 -19.59 -4.08 25.09
N LYS A 65 -18.33 -4.04 24.63
CA LYS A 65 -17.68 -2.85 24.06
C LYS A 65 -17.84 -2.79 22.54
N HIS A 66 -18.11 -3.93 21.92
CA HIS A 66 -18.12 -4.14 20.48
C HIS A 66 -19.46 -4.74 20.01
N ARG A 67 -20.52 -3.92 19.99
CA ARG A 67 -21.91 -4.39 19.81
C ARG A 67 -22.36 -4.66 18.37
N TYR A 68 -21.52 -4.47 17.36
CA TYR A 68 -21.89 -4.73 15.95
C TYR A 68 -21.68 -6.20 15.58
N LEU A 69 -22.28 -6.70 14.50
CA LEU A 69 -22.13 -8.11 14.11
C LEU A 69 -20.66 -8.48 13.88
N ASP A 70 -20.29 -9.72 14.19
CA ASP A 70 -18.92 -10.24 14.15
C ASP A 70 -18.40 -10.59 12.73
N ASP A 71 -19.24 -10.55 11.71
CA ASP A 71 -18.85 -10.78 10.32
C ASP A 71 -18.15 -9.55 9.70
N TYR A 72 -16.97 -9.24 10.22
CA TYR A 72 -16.19 -8.07 9.86
C TYR A 72 -14.76 -8.25 10.36
N HIS A 73 -13.77 -7.81 9.58
CA HIS A 73 -12.40 -7.79 10.05
C HIS A 73 -11.58 -6.64 9.46
N ASN A 74 -10.46 -6.31 10.11
CA ASN A 74 -9.49 -5.33 9.62
C ASN A 74 -8.08 -5.91 9.54
N PRO A 75 -7.78 -6.69 8.48
CA PRO A 75 -6.48 -7.33 8.37
C PRO A 75 -5.32 -6.35 8.33
N ARG A 76 -4.26 -6.66 9.07
CA ARG A 76 -2.95 -6.00 9.01
C ARG A 76 -2.08 -6.71 7.98
N LEU A 77 -1.39 -5.93 7.14
CA LEU A 77 -0.46 -6.38 6.11
C LEU A 77 0.98 -6.33 6.61
N HIS A 78 1.85 -7.16 6.03
CA HIS A 78 3.26 -7.24 6.43
C HIS A 78 4.13 -6.06 5.96
N LYS A 79 3.64 -5.25 5.01
CA LYS A 79 4.32 -4.10 4.40
C LYS A 79 3.36 -2.94 4.24
N PHE A 80 3.89 -1.73 4.26
CA PHE A 80 3.16 -0.54 3.84
C PHE A 80 2.84 -0.64 2.36
N VAL A 81 1.60 -0.32 1.98
CA VAL A 81 1.16 -0.32 0.59
C VAL A 81 1.62 0.96 -0.09
N THR A 82 2.31 0.82 -1.22
CA THR A 82 2.89 1.94 -1.96
C THR A 82 2.09 2.31 -3.21
N ASP A 83 1.39 1.34 -3.81
CA ASP A 83 0.69 1.46 -5.09
C ASP A 83 -0.52 2.41 -5.07
N ALA A 84 -1.12 2.65 -3.91
CA ALA A 84 -2.30 3.50 -3.73
C ALA A 84 -2.26 4.25 -2.39
N ALA A 85 -2.93 5.40 -2.31
CA ALA A 85 -3.21 6.07 -1.04
C ALA A 85 -4.41 5.39 -0.37
N PRO A 86 -4.38 5.09 0.94
CA PRO A 86 -5.55 4.54 1.64
C PRO A 86 -6.77 5.47 1.55
N ILE A 87 -7.97 4.90 1.52
CA ILE A 87 -9.21 5.68 1.54
C ILE A 87 -9.70 5.87 2.98
N ASP A 88 -10.23 7.07 3.26
CA ASP A 88 -10.85 7.40 4.55
C ASP A 88 -12.15 6.58 4.75
N MET A 89 -12.41 6.14 5.99
CA MET A 89 -13.70 5.53 6.37
C MET A 89 -14.71 6.60 6.76
N THR A 90 -15.97 6.37 6.45
CA THR A 90 -17.07 7.06 7.14
C THR A 90 -17.06 6.73 8.64
N SER A 91 -17.52 7.67 9.49
CA SER A 91 -17.40 7.55 10.95
C SER A 91 -18.72 7.26 11.69
N HIS A 92 -19.87 7.48 11.06
CA HIS A 92 -21.17 7.22 11.70
C HIS A 92 -21.60 5.76 11.55
N MET A 93 -22.07 5.19 12.65
CA MET A 93 -22.65 3.84 12.65
C MET A 93 -24.18 3.85 12.47
N ASP A 94 -24.84 5.02 12.55
CA ASP A 94 -26.25 5.15 12.19
C ASP A 94 -26.39 5.34 10.67
N GLY A 95 -26.85 4.30 9.98
CA GLY A 95 -27.07 4.29 8.53
C GLY A 95 -28.02 5.39 8.05
N ASN A 96 -28.87 5.98 8.92
CA ASN A 96 -29.70 7.12 8.57
C ASN A 96 -28.89 8.37 8.18
N LYS A 97 -27.65 8.50 8.65
CA LYS A 97 -26.78 9.64 8.30
C LYS A 97 -26.44 9.70 6.82
N TYR A 98 -26.37 8.55 6.15
CA TYR A 98 -26.00 8.45 4.74
C TYR A 98 -27.17 8.57 3.77
N ALA A 99 -28.37 8.88 4.27
CA ALA A 99 -29.59 9.00 3.47
C ALA A 99 -29.74 10.35 2.76
N ASN A 100 -29.09 11.40 3.28
CA ASN A 100 -29.19 12.74 2.71
C ASN A 100 -28.44 12.78 1.37
N LYS A 101 -29.16 12.79 0.25
CA LYS A 101 -28.58 12.83 -1.11
C LYS A 101 -28.01 14.18 -1.52
N GLU A 102 -28.27 15.25 -0.76
CA GLU A 102 -27.58 16.53 -1.00
C GLU A 102 -26.15 16.45 -0.47
N LYS A 103 -25.99 15.89 0.75
CA LYS A 103 -24.67 15.65 1.35
C LYS A 103 -23.96 14.45 0.73
N TYR A 104 -24.69 13.38 0.43
CA TYR A 104 -24.18 12.12 -0.11
C TYR A 104 -24.77 11.82 -1.48
N PRO A 105 -24.39 12.58 -2.53
CA PRO A 105 -25.05 12.52 -3.82
C PRO A 105 -24.70 11.31 -4.67
N GLU A 106 -23.55 10.67 -4.43
CA GLU A 106 -23.06 9.56 -5.24
C GLU A 106 -22.65 8.38 -4.36
N ARG A 107 -22.93 7.16 -4.82
CA ARG A 107 -22.61 5.93 -4.09
C ARG A 107 -22.34 4.78 -5.06
N VAL A 108 -21.19 4.13 -4.90
CA VAL A 108 -20.66 3.13 -5.82
C VAL A 108 -20.18 1.89 -5.08
N ARG A 109 -20.13 0.76 -5.78
CA ARG A 109 -19.50 -0.47 -5.30
C ARG A 109 -18.72 -1.13 -6.42
N VAL A 110 -17.80 -2.01 -6.06
CA VAL A 110 -17.00 -2.82 -6.99
C VAL A 110 -16.67 -4.14 -6.31
N GLY A 111 -16.60 -5.22 -7.09
CA GLY A 111 -16.23 -6.55 -6.59
C GLY A 111 -16.06 -7.54 -7.74
N SER A 112 -15.72 -8.77 -7.39
CA SER A 112 -15.43 -9.85 -8.32
C SER A 112 -16.21 -11.10 -7.97
N GLY A 113 -17.48 -10.99 -7.57
CA GLY A 113 -18.34 -12.16 -7.44
C GLY A 113 -18.58 -12.87 -8.77
N ASP A 114 -19.38 -13.92 -8.75
CA ASP A 114 -19.92 -14.55 -9.95
C ASP A 114 -20.64 -13.49 -10.79
N GLN A 115 -20.32 -13.47 -12.09
CA GLN A 115 -20.71 -12.41 -13.01
C GLN A 115 -21.94 -12.82 -13.79
N TYR A 116 -22.91 -11.90 -13.85
CA TYR A 116 -24.17 -12.10 -14.55
C TYR A 116 -24.54 -10.83 -15.31
N TRP A 117 -25.35 -10.98 -16.36
CA TRP A 117 -26.19 -9.89 -16.87
C TRP A 117 -27.66 -10.26 -16.72
N ASP A 118 -28.54 -9.27 -16.77
CA ASP A 118 -30.00 -9.46 -16.83
C ASP A 118 -30.51 -8.74 -18.09
N ASP A 119 -31.35 -9.42 -18.88
CA ASP A 119 -32.02 -8.82 -20.04
C ASP A 119 -33.26 -8.00 -19.65
N ASP A 120 -33.91 -7.35 -20.62
CA ASP A 120 -35.10 -6.53 -20.38
C ASP A 120 -36.28 -7.33 -19.77
N GLN A 121 -36.32 -8.65 -20.00
CA GLN A 121 -37.33 -9.56 -19.47
C GLN A 121 -36.99 -10.10 -18.06
N ASN A 122 -35.90 -9.62 -17.44
CA ASN A 122 -35.37 -10.08 -16.16
C ASN A 122 -34.82 -11.52 -16.20
N ASN A 123 -34.38 -11.99 -17.37
CA ASN A 123 -33.69 -13.27 -17.46
C ASN A 123 -32.21 -13.06 -17.14
N ARG A 124 -31.78 -13.69 -16.06
CA ARG A 124 -30.40 -13.64 -15.58
C ARG A 124 -29.54 -14.70 -16.28
N THR A 125 -28.45 -14.27 -16.91
CA THR A 125 -27.48 -15.15 -17.57
C THR A 125 -26.16 -15.08 -16.85
N TYR A 126 -25.62 -16.24 -16.48
CA TYR A 126 -24.28 -16.37 -15.91
C TYR A 126 -23.19 -16.18 -16.99
N LEU A 127 -22.14 -15.44 -16.66
CA LEU A 127 -21.05 -15.07 -17.57
C LEU A 127 -19.69 -15.61 -17.12
N SER A 128 -19.40 -15.61 -15.82
CA SER A 128 -18.10 -16.01 -15.28
C SER A 128 -18.19 -16.35 -13.80
N ASP A 129 -17.33 -17.26 -13.36
CA ASP A 129 -17.09 -17.53 -11.94
C ASP A 129 -16.51 -16.29 -11.26
N GLY A 130 -16.71 -16.24 -9.94
CA GLY A 130 -16.07 -15.26 -9.07
C GLY A 130 -14.54 -15.32 -9.11
N TYR A 131 -13.95 -14.18 -8.74
CA TYR A 131 -12.53 -13.91 -8.64
C TYR A 131 -11.77 -13.86 -9.96
N ASN A 132 -12.46 -13.92 -11.11
CA ASN A 132 -11.83 -13.82 -12.43
C ASN A 132 -11.54 -12.36 -12.85
N TYR A 133 -12.47 -11.44 -12.63
CA TYR A 133 -12.30 -10.01 -12.94
C TYR A 133 -13.24 -9.14 -12.10
N LEU A 134 -13.02 -7.82 -12.12
CA LEU A 134 -13.79 -6.84 -11.36
C LEU A 134 -14.91 -6.24 -12.20
N THR A 135 -16.07 -6.04 -11.58
CA THR A 135 -17.18 -5.23 -12.10
C THR A 135 -17.61 -4.21 -11.06
N GLY A 136 -17.91 -2.99 -11.48
CA GLY A 136 -18.31 -1.90 -10.59
C GLY A 136 -19.35 -0.98 -11.24
N GLY A 137 -20.06 -0.24 -10.39
CA GLY A 137 -21.16 0.62 -10.78
C GLY A 137 -21.72 1.38 -9.58
N ASN A 138 -22.74 2.20 -9.80
CA ASN A 138 -23.46 2.81 -8.69
C ASN A 138 -24.27 1.75 -7.94
N THR A 139 -24.53 1.96 -6.65
CA THR A 139 -25.40 1.06 -5.89
C THR A 139 -26.86 1.25 -6.29
N TYR A 140 -27.73 0.31 -5.91
CA TYR A 140 -29.17 0.53 -5.86
C TYR A 140 -29.61 1.65 -4.91
N ASN A 141 -30.90 1.97 -4.97
CA ASN A 141 -31.56 2.90 -4.06
C ASN A 141 -31.53 2.37 -2.62
N GLN A 142 -31.49 3.28 -1.65
CA GLN A 142 -31.58 2.93 -0.24
C GLN A 142 -32.95 2.30 0.08
N SER A 143 -32.96 1.12 0.70
CA SER A 143 -34.20 0.38 1.03
C SER A 143 -34.39 0.11 2.53
N GLY A 144 -33.31 0.02 3.30
CA GLY A 144 -33.34 -0.15 4.76
C GLY A 144 -32.04 0.33 5.37
N ARG A 145 -32.06 0.82 6.60
CA ARG A 145 -30.86 1.38 7.27
C ARG A 145 -31.07 1.39 8.77
N GLY A 146 -29.97 1.32 9.50
CA GLY A 146 -30.01 1.40 10.95
C GLY A 146 -28.62 1.33 11.53
N ASP A 147 -28.56 0.78 12.74
CA ASP A 147 -27.37 0.79 13.55
C ASP A 147 -26.37 -0.29 13.11
N GLY A 148 -25.35 0.14 12.36
CA GLY A 148 -24.25 -0.68 11.84
C GLY A 148 -24.49 -1.26 10.45
N TYR A 149 -25.61 -0.96 9.79
CA TYR A 149 -25.94 -1.54 8.48
C TYR A 149 -26.65 -0.57 7.54
N SER A 150 -26.54 -0.87 6.24
CA SER A 150 -27.25 -0.20 5.15
C SER A 150 -27.66 -1.22 4.09
N TYR A 151 -28.94 -1.19 3.71
CA TYR A 151 -29.54 -2.06 2.71
C TYR A 151 -29.95 -1.26 1.49
N VAL A 152 -29.70 -1.84 0.32
CA VAL A 152 -30.07 -1.27 -0.97
C VAL A 152 -30.89 -2.28 -1.74
N ARG A 153 -31.90 -1.79 -2.47
CA ARG A 153 -32.79 -2.63 -3.28
C ARG A 153 -33.12 -1.93 -4.58
N GLY A 154 -33.22 -2.68 -5.67
CA GLY A 154 -33.57 -2.12 -6.96
C GLY A 154 -33.83 -3.15 -8.03
N ASP A 155 -34.02 -2.63 -9.22
CA ASP A 155 -34.18 -3.35 -10.47
C ASP A 155 -33.03 -2.89 -11.38
N ILE A 156 -32.12 -3.81 -11.72
CA ILE A 156 -30.89 -3.51 -12.48
C ILE A 156 -31.17 -2.84 -13.84
N ARG A 157 -32.35 -3.08 -14.39
CA ARG A 157 -32.79 -2.55 -15.70
C ARG A 157 -33.21 -1.08 -15.63
N LYS A 158 -33.29 -0.50 -14.43
CA LYS A 158 -33.80 0.87 -14.21
C LYS A 158 -32.70 1.77 -13.67
N VAL A 159 -32.68 3.00 -14.16
CA VAL A 159 -31.84 4.07 -13.59
C VAL A 159 -32.21 4.28 -12.12
N GLY A 160 -31.20 4.23 -11.26
CA GLY A 160 -31.35 4.48 -9.83
C GLY A 160 -31.08 5.94 -9.47
N ASP A 161 -31.32 6.26 -8.20
CA ASP A 161 -31.05 7.57 -7.59
C ASP A 161 -29.58 7.97 -7.64
N TYR A 162 -28.68 6.98 -7.65
CA TYR A 162 -27.23 7.15 -7.64
C TYR A 162 -26.59 6.98 -9.02
N GLY A 163 -27.40 6.79 -10.07
CA GLY A 163 -26.90 6.75 -11.44
C GLY A 163 -27.47 5.64 -12.33
N PRO A 164 -27.03 5.64 -13.60
CA PRO A 164 -27.57 4.78 -14.66
C PRO A 164 -26.99 3.37 -14.70
N LEU A 165 -25.98 3.07 -13.88
CA LEU A 165 -25.29 1.78 -13.83
C LEU A 165 -25.44 1.16 -12.44
N PRO A 166 -26.69 0.90 -11.97
CA PRO A 166 -26.85 0.12 -10.75
C PRO A 166 -26.16 -1.24 -10.95
N ILE A 167 -25.51 -1.74 -9.90
CA ILE A 167 -24.91 -3.07 -9.91
C ILE A 167 -25.28 -3.84 -8.64
N ALA A 168 -25.76 -5.07 -8.83
CA ALA A 168 -26.08 -6.01 -7.75
C ALA A 168 -24.83 -6.80 -7.32
N SER A 169 -24.89 -7.40 -6.14
CA SER A 169 -23.92 -8.41 -5.74
C SER A 169 -24.34 -9.85 -6.09
N SER A 170 -23.37 -10.75 -6.05
CA SER A 170 -23.56 -12.19 -6.17
C SER A 170 -22.66 -12.98 -5.20
N PHE A 171 -22.68 -14.31 -5.28
CA PHE A 171 -21.71 -15.16 -4.59
C PHE A 171 -20.28 -14.73 -4.95
N GLY A 172 -19.41 -14.61 -3.95
CA GLY A 172 -18.03 -14.14 -4.12
C GLY A 172 -17.83 -12.62 -3.99
N ASP A 173 -18.89 -11.81 -4.01
CA ASP A 173 -18.77 -10.37 -3.73
C ASP A 173 -18.69 -10.04 -2.23
N SER A 174 -18.89 -11.01 -1.34
CA SER A 174 -18.79 -10.79 0.09
C SER A 174 -17.45 -10.17 0.47
N GLY A 175 -17.49 -9.12 1.31
CA GLY A 175 -16.33 -8.32 1.68
C GLY A 175 -16.01 -7.17 0.72
N SER A 176 -16.55 -7.19 -0.49
CA SER A 176 -16.31 -6.14 -1.48
C SER A 176 -16.83 -4.77 -0.99
N PRO A 177 -16.11 -3.68 -1.32
CA PRO A 177 -16.38 -2.38 -0.74
C PRO A 177 -17.55 -1.64 -1.41
N MET A 178 -18.25 -0.85 -0.59
CA MET A 178 -19.15 0.22 -1.01
C MET A 178 -18.60 1.56 -0.56
N PHE A 179 -18.61 2.52 -1.47
CA PHE A 179 -18.11 3.88 -1.26
C PHE A 179 -19.23 4.89 -1.40
N ILE A 180 -19.12 5.98 -0.65
CA ILE A 180 -20.04 7.11 -0.70
C ILE A 180 -19.26 8.41 -0.85
N TYR A 181 -19.75 9.33 -1.66
CA TYR A 181 -19.14 10.64 -1.83
C TYR A 181 -19.74 11.63 -0.84
N ASP A 182 -18.92 12.26 -0.01
CA ASP A 182 -19.32 13.34 0.87
C ASP A 182 -19.07 14.69 0.16
N ALA A 183 -20.15 15.37 -0.21
CA ALA A 183 -20.10 16.61 -0.97
C ALA A 183 -19.61 17.82 -0.16
N GLU A 184 -19.69 17.76 1.18
CA GLU A 184 -19.19 18.84 2.05
C GLU A 184 -17.66 18.80 2.15
N THR A 185 -17.11 17.58 2.29
CA THR A 185 -15.65 17.36 2.35
C THR A 185 -15.01 17.12 0.99
N GLN A 186 -15.83 16.96 -0.05
CA GLN A 186 -15.44 16.64 -1.43
C GLN A 186 -14.61 15.35 -1.58
N LYS A 187 -14.88 14.36 -0.73
CA LYS A 187 -14.12 13.10 -0.65
C LYS A 187 -14.99 11.89 -0.93
N TRP A 188 -14.41 10.91 -1.62
CA TRP A 188 -14.89 9.53 -1.56
C TRP A 188 -14.45 8.88 -0.26
N LEU A 189 -15.37 8.20 0.41
CA LEU A 189 -15.14 7.47 1.65
C LEU A 189 -15.61 6.03 1.49
N ILE A 190 -14.92 5.06 2.09
CA ILE A 190 -15.50 3.73 2.26
C ILE A 190 -16.61 3.80 3.31
N ASN A 191 -17.81 3.40 2.91
CA ASN A 191 -19.01 3.46 3.74
C ASN A 191 -19.33 2.10 4.37
N GLY A 192 -19.06 1.01 3.66
CA GLY A 192 -19.26 -0.33 4.18
C GLY A 192 -18.68 -1.42 3.30
N VAL A 193 -18.81 -2.66 3.78
CA VAL A 193 -18.46 -3.87 3.05
C VAL A 193 -19.69 -4.73 2.85
N LEU A 194 -19.82 -5.34 1.68
CA LEU A 194 -20.94 -6.23 1.38
C LEU A 194 -20.88 -7.46 2.29
N ARG A 195 -22.01 -7.83 2.88
CA ARG A 195 -22.10 -9.01 3.74
C ARG A 195 -23.13 -10.03 3.23
N GLU A 196 -24.27 -9.55 2.78
CA GLU A 196 -25.39 -10.40 2.38
C GLU A 196 -26.07 -9.81 1.14
N GLY A 197 -26.81 -10.64 0.42
CA GLY A 197 -27.51 -10.23 -0.79
C GLY A 197 -28.47 -11.31 -1.27
N GLN A 198 -29.15 -11.03 -2.38
CA GLN A 198 -30.00 -12.01 -3.08
C GLN A 198 -29.32 -12.43 -4.40
N PRO A 199 -28.30 -13.31 -4.37
CA PRO A 199 -27.43 -13.57 -5.52
C PRO A 199 -28.17 -14.17 -6.73
N TYR A 200 -29.30 -14.86 -6.51
CA TYR A 200 -30.10 -15.45 -7.58
C TYR A 200 -30.98 -14.43 -8.32
N THR A 201 -31.40 -13.35 -7.65
CA THR A 201 -32.30 -12.34 -8.24
C THR A 201 -31.61 -11.00 -8.49
N GLY A 202 -30.50 -10.73 -7.79
CA GLY A 202 -29.78 -9.46 -7.87
C GLY A 202 -30.56 -8.25 -7.36
N GLU A 203 -31.62 -8.43 -6.58
CA GLU A 203 -32.51 -7.31 -6.23
C GLU A 203 -32.11 -6.57 -4.95
N PHE A 204 -31.29 -7.19 -4.09
CA PHE A 204 -31.01 -6.71 -2.74
C PHE A 204 -29.57 -6.97 -2.33
N ASP A 205 -28.94 -5.97 -1.71
CA ASP A 205 -27.63 -6.06 -1.09
C ASP A 205 -27.65 -5.45 0.32
N GLY A 206 -26.98 -6.13 1.25
CA GLY A 206 -26.80 -5.71 2.63
C GLY A 206 -25.33 -5.45 2.97
N PHE A 207 -25.06 -4.22 3.39
CA PHE A 207 -23.73 -3.74 3.73
C PHE A 207 -23.59 -3.54 5.24
N GLN A 208 -22.45 -3.97 5.76
CA GLN A 208 -21.98 -3.64 7.10
C GLN A 208 -21.23 -2.31 7.04
N LEU A 209 -21.63 -1.34 7.85
CA LEU A 209 -20.96 -0.03 7.86
C LEU A 209 -19.51 -0.15 8.36
N ALA A 210 -18.63 0.66 7.76
CA ALA A 210 -17.22 0.71 8.11
C ALA A 210 -17.03 1.18 9.57
N ARG A 211 -16.15 0.50 10.32
CA ARG A 211 -16.01 0.67 11.78
C ARG A 211 -14.75 1.46 12.13
N LYS A 212 -14.76 2.77 11.90
CA LYS A 212 -13.59 3.63 12.12
C LYS A 212 -12.98 3.51 13.52
N SER A 213 -13.82 3.48 14.56
CA SER A 213 -13.35 3.34 15.96
C SER A 213 -12.62 2.02 16.23
N PHE A 214 -13.03 0.93 15.59
CA PHE A 214 -12.39 -0.37 15.70
C PHE A 214 -11.05 -0.40 14.96
N LEU A 215 -10.98 0.18 13.76
CA LEU A 215 -9.70 0.37 13.05
C LEU A 215 -8.72 1.19 13.91
N ASP A 216 -9.19 2.27 14.53
CA ASP A 216 -8.37 3.12 15.40
C ASP A 216 -7.85 2.38 16.63
N GLU A 217 -8.63 1.46 17.21
CA GLU A 217 -8.16 0.59 18.29
C GLU A 217 -7.05 -0.35 17.82
N ILE A 218 -7.21 -0.96 16.65
CA ILE A 218 -6.20 -1.85 16.05
C ILE A 218 -4.91 -1.09 15.80
N ILE A 219 -4.98 0.10 15.17
CA ILE A 219 -3.81 0.93 14.89
C ILE A 219 -3.09 1.31 16.19
N ARG A 220 -3.81 1.75 17.23
CA ARG A 220 -3.22 2.04 18.55
C ARG A 220 -2.54 0.83 19.17
N LYS A 221 -3.14 -0.36 19.05
CA LYS A 221 -2.56 -1.63 19.54
C LYS A 221 -1.28 -2.00 18.79
N ASP A 222 -1.20 -1.68 17.51
CA ASP A 222 -0.04 -1.97 16.66
C ASP A 222 1.04 -0.88 16.69
N GLN A 223 0.74 0.30 17.21
CA GLN A 223 1.67 1.41 17.43
C GLN A 223 1.63 1.91 18.89
N PRO A 224 2.00 1.07 19.88
CA PRO A 224 1.99 1.49 21.28
C PRO A 224 3.18 2.41 21.64
N ASN A 225 4.19 2.50 20.76
CA ASN A 225 5.48 3.13 21.05
C ASN A 225 5.64 4.44 20.29
N GLY A 226 5.62 5.56 21.03
CA GLY A 226 6.00 6.88 20.54
C GLY A 226 7.19 7.44 21.31
N PHE A 227 8.17 7.96 20.58
CA PHE A 227 9.35 8.62 21.10
C PHE A 227 9.37 10.05 20.57
N LEU A 228 9.06 11.01 21.43
CA LEU A 228 9.05 12.43 21.10
C LEU A 228 10.11 13.15 21.94
N THR A 229 10.94 13.97 21.30
CA THR A 229 11.79 14.95 22.00
C THR A 229 11.32 16.36 21.64
N PRO A 230 10.39 16.96 22.42
CA PRO A 230 9.86 18.29 22.10
C PRO A 230 10.90 19.41 22.19
N LYS A 231 12.01 19.19 22.90
CA LYS A 231 13.10 20.18 23.00
C LYS A 231 14.12 20.07 21.86
N GLY A 232 13.86 19.21 20.87
CA GLY A 232 14.77 18.91 19.78
C GLY A 232 15.97 18.03 20.18
N ASN A 233 16.70 17.55 19.17
CA ASN A 233 17.96 16.80 19.30
C ASN A 233 17.85 15.51 20.13
N GLY A 234 16.75 14.79 19.99
CA GLY A 234 16.58 13.46 20.55
C GLY A 234 17.70 12.52 20.09
N VAL A 235 18.29 11.77 21.03
CA VAL A 235 19.29 10.75 20.72
C VAL A 235 18.78 9.40 21.22
N TYR A 236 18.62 8.47 20.30
CA TYR A 236 18.08 7.14 20.54
C TYR A 236 19.03 6.05 20.07
N THR A 237 19.04 4.93 20.78
CA THR A 237 19.68 3.69 20.35
C THR A 237 18.62 2.61 20.24
N ILE A 238 18.67 1.82 19.16
CA ILE A 238 17.81 0.64 18.95
C ILE A 238 18.70 -0.60 18.91
N SER A 239 18.33 -1.61 19.69
CA SER A 239 19.03 -2.89 19.73
C SER A 239 18.05 -4.05 19.90
N LYS A 240 18.40 -5.24 19.41
CA LYS A 240 17.75 -6.51 19.73
C LYS A 240 18.33 -7.05 21.04
N SER A 241 17.47 -7.34 22.03
CA SER A 241 17.90 -7.93 23.31
C SER A 241 17.66 -9.44 23.37
N ASP A 242 16.56 -9.92 22.78
CA ASP A 242 16.25 -11.35 22.56
C ASP A 242 15.40 -11.47 21.27
N ASP A 243 15.15 -12.69 20.81
CA ASP A 243 14.24 -12.95 19.71
C ASP A 243 12.81 -12.47 20.04
N GLY A 244 12.25 -11.64 19.15
CA GLY A 244 10.96 -10.97 19.38
C GLY A 244 11.02 -9.70 20.22
N ILE A 245 12.18 -9.33 20.80
CA ILE A 245 12.30 -8.21 21.74
C ILE A 245 13.46 -7.29 21.34
N GLY A 246 13.13 -6.03 21.09
CA GLY A 246 14.08 -4.94 20.96
C GLY A 246 14.01 -3.99 22.15
N VAL A 247 14.98 -3.10 22.23
CA VAL A 247 15.06 -2.05 23.25
C VAL A 247 15.38 -0.75 22.54
N VAL A 248 14.57 0.28 22.82
CA VAL A 248 14.87 1.67 22.45
C VAL A 248 15.31 2.42 23.70
N THR A 249 16.52 2.96 23.68
CA THR A 249 17.05 3.76 24.77
C THR A 249 17.21 5.20 24.31
N SER A 250 16.53 6.13 25.00
CA SER A 250 16.79 7.57 24.84
C SER A 250 17.95 7.98 25.75
N LYS A 251 18.84 8.88 25.30
CA LYS A 251 19.95 9.41 26.11
C LYS A 251 19.53 9.97 27.47
N ILE A 252 18.31 10.51 27.57
CA ILE A 252 17.76 11.14 28.78
C ILE A 252 16.66 10.28 29.44
N GLY A 253 16.29 9.16 28.83
CA GLY A 253 15.13 8.35 29.22
C GLY A 253 15.51 6.95 29.68
N LYS A 254 14.54 6.25 30.27
CA LYS A 254 14.69 4.82 30.55
C LYS A 254 14.59 4.01 29.25
N PRO A 255 15.35 2.91 29.12
CA PRO A 255 15.13 1.94 28.06
C PRO A 255 13.67 1.47 28.03
N ARG A 256 13.11 1.31 26.84
CA ARG A 256 11.78 0.76 26.62
C ARG A 256 11.88 -0.46 25.72
N GLU A 257 11.30 -1.57 26.16
CA GLU A 257 11.17 -2.75 25.31
C GLU A 257 10.16 -2.48 24.19
N ILE A 258 10.51 -2.94 22.99
CA ILE A 258 9.68 -2.86 21.81
C ILE A 258 9.53 -4.26 21.20
N PRO A 259 8.33 -4.68 20.81
CA PRO A 259 8.17 -5.96 20.12
C PRO A 259 8.74 -5.92 18.69
N LEU A 260 9.54 -6.92 18.34
CA LEU A 260 10.14 -7.14 17.01
C LEU A 260 9.58 -8.41 16.36
N ALA A 261 10.07 -8.83 15.19
CA ALA A 261 9.74 -10.16 14.67
C ALA A 261 10.21 -11.25 15.64
N ASN A 262 9.35 -12.24 15.89
CA ASN A 262 9.63 -13.33 16.83
C ASN A 262 9.70 -14.68 16.10
N ASN A 263 10.92 -15.12 15.79
CA ASN A 263 11.21 -16.36 15.08
C ASN A 263 10.95 -17.63 15.92
N LYS A 264 10.70 -17.50 17.23
CA LYS A 264 10.20 -18.59 18.08
C LYS A 264 8.70 -18.87 17.83
N LEU A 265 7.97 -17.93 17.20
CA LEU A 265 6.58 -18.11 16.81
C LEU A 265 6.49 -18.66 15.37
N LYS A 266 5.34 -19.27 15.04
CA LYS A 266 5.09 -19.77 13.69
C LYS A 266 4.97 -18.63 12.69
N ILE A 267 5.47 -18.86 11.47
CA ILE A 267 5.27 -17.95 10.33
C ILE A 267 3.81 -17.96 9.85
N GLU A 268 3.13 -19.10 9.98
CA GLU A 268 1.70 -19.27 9.67
C GLU A 268 1.02 -20.02 10.81
N ASP A 269 -0.09 -19.48 11.30
CA ASP A 269 -0.95 -20.11 12.30
C ASP A 269 -2.41 -19.71 12.08
N LYS A 270 -3.32 -20.35 12.81
CA LYS A 270 -4.76 -20.02 12.77
C LYS A 270 -5.07 -18.85 13.70
N ASP A 271 -5.64 -17.78 13.14
CA ASP A 271 -6.08 -16.61 13.90
C ASP A 271 -7.34 -16.91 14.73
N THR A 272 -7.63 -16.04 15.69
CA THR A 272 -8.79 -16.14 16.57
C THR A 272 -10.09 -16.05 15.76
N VAL A 273 -10.98 -17.02 16.02
CA VAL A 273 -12.33 -17.09 15.44
C VAL A 273 -13.33 -16.94 16.59
N TYR A 274 -14.09 -15.84 16.59
CA TYR A 274 -15.08 -15.55 17.63
C TYR A 274 -16.47 -16.16 17.34
N ASN A 275 -16.74 -16.46 16.07
CA ASN A 275 -18.00 -17.08 15.64
C ASN A 275 -17.73 -18.31 14.77
N ASN A 276 -18.26 -19.46 15.19
CA ASN A 276 -18.01 -20.74 14.51
C ASN A 276 -18.57 -20.78 13.07
N ARG A 277 -19.48 -19.87 12.69
CA ARG A 277 -19.92 -19.71 11.29
C ARG A 277 -18.78 -19.29 10.36
N TYR A 278 -17.77 -18.60 10.88
CA TYR A 278 -16.61 -18.11 10.13
C TYR A 278 -15.36 -18.94 10.48
N ASN A 279 -15.56 -20.20 10.84
CA ASN A 279 -14.47 -21.15 10.99
C ASN A 279 -13.88 -21.51 9.61
N GLY A 280 -12.63 -21.93 9.59
CA GLY A 280 -11.87 -22.18 8.36
C GLY A 280 -10.38 -21.99 8.59
N PRO A 281 -9.58 -21.83 7.52
CA PRO A 281 -8.13 -21.65 7.63
C PRO A 281 -7.75 -20.48 8.54
N ASN A 282 -8.35 -19.30 8.33
CA ASN A 282 -8.11 -18.10 9.13
C ASN A 282 -6.62 -17.81 9.35
N ILE A 283 -5.79 -18.01 8.33
CA ILE A 283 -4.32 -17.92 8.48
C ILE A 283 -3.89 -16.49 8.79
N TYR A 284 -2.95 -16.37 9.73
CA TYR A 284 -2.18 -15.15 10.04
C TYR A 284 -0.72 -15.50 10.36
N SER A 285 0.13 -14.49 10.56
CA SER A 285 1.55 -14.66 10.88
C SER A 285 1.88 -14.13 12.28
N PRO A 286 1.86 -14.97 13.33
CA PRO A 286 2.23 -14.52 14.68
C PRO A 286 3.67 -14.00 14.76
N GLN A 287 4.61 -14.64 14.05
CA GLN A 287 6.01 -14.18 13.96
C GLN A 287 6.13 -12.73 13.49
N LEU A 288 5.48 -12.38 12.38
CA LEU A 288 5.57 -11.03 11.80
C LEU A 288 4.72 -10.02 12.56
N ASN A 289 3.51 -10.41 12.99
CA ASN A 289 2.59 -9.52 13.70
C ASN A 289 3.06 -9.16 15.12
N ASN A 290 3.96 -9.95 15.71
CA ASN A 290 4.58 -9.60 16.99
C ASN A 290 5.19 -8.19 16.93
N GLY A 291 5.85 -7.86 15.82
CA GLY A 291 6.44 -6.56 15.56
C GLY A 291 5.45 -5.40 15.58
N LYS A 292 5.84 -4.29 16.22
CA LYS A 292 5.02 -3.09 16.37
C LYS A 292 5.59 -1.89 15.65
N ASN A 293 4.71 -1.02 15.19
CA ASN A 293 5.08 0.27 14.62
C ASN A 293 5.69 1.15 15.71
N ILE A 294 6.63 2.00 15.30
CA ILE A 294 7.27 2.97 16.18
C ILE A 294 7.15 4.34 15.54
N TYR A 295 6.70 5.30 16.34
CA TYR A 295 6.70 6.71 15.98
C TYR A 295 7.88 7.43 16.63
N PHE A 296 8.59 8.22 15.83
CA PHE A 296 9.66 9.12 16.23
C PHE A 296 9.29 10.55 15.85
N GLY A 297 9.28 11.44 16.84
CA GLY A 297 9.03 12.86 16.69
C GLY A 297 10.19 13.69 17.23
N ASP A 298 10.65 14.69 16.47
CA ASP A 298 11.67 15.66 16.90
C ASP A 298 11.38 17.03 16.27
N GLU A 299 11.56 18.12 17.03
CA GLU A 299 11.34 19.49 16.52
C GLU A 299 12.61 20.10 15.92
N GLU A 300 13.78 19.47 16.09
CA GLU A 300 15.05 19.86 15.46
C GLU A 300 15.61 18.68 14.65
N LEU A 301 16.79 18.15 15.03
CA LEU A 301 17.43 17.03 14.35
C LEU A 301 17.61 15.85 15.31
N GLY A 302 16.69 14.89 15.23
CA GLY A 302 16.80 13.63 15.95
C GLY A 302 17.91 12.72 15.42
N SER A 303 18.39 11.81 16.25
CA SER A 303 19.36 10.78 15.85
C SER A 303 18.99 9.42 16.42
N ILE A 304 19.13 8.39 15.58
CA ILE A 304 18.88 7.00 15.93
C ILE A 304 20.09 6.18 15.53
N THR A 305 20.63 5.39 16.46
CA THR A 305 21.71 4.45 16.21
C THR A 305 21.24 3.01 16.36
N LEU A 306 21.40 2.18 15.32
CA LEU A 306 21.20 0.73 15.41
C LEU A 306 22.50 0.06 15.85
N THR A 307 22.46 -0.70 16.96
CA THR A 307 23.63 -1.44 17.47
C THR A 307 23.56 -2.95 17.20
N THR A 308 22.44 -3.41 16.65
CA THR A 308 22.25 -4.76 16.12
C THR A 308 21.38 -4.69 14.87
N ASP A 309 21.36 -5.76 14.07
CA ASP A 309 20.33 -5.95 13.05
C ASP A 309 18.93 -5.92 13.66
N ILE A 310 17.98 -5.33 12.95
CA ILE A 310 16.58 -5.20 13.38
C ILE A 310 15.66 -5.78 12.29
N ASP A 311 15.01 -6.92 12.60
CA ASP A 311 13.82 -7.37 11.89
C ASP A 311 12.58 -7.00 12.72
N GLN A 312 11.87 -5.97 12.29
CA GLN A 312 10.69 -5.42 12.94
C GLN A 312 9.40 -6.15 12.50
N GLY A 313 9.50 -7.19 11.66
CA GLY A 313 8.34 -7.93 11.16
C GLY A 313 7.37 -7.03 10.41
N ALA A 314 6.11 -7.01 10.84
CA ALA A 314 5.09 -6.11 10.31
C ALA A 314 5.07 -4.72 11.00
N GLY A 315 6.00 -4.44 11.91
CA GLY A 315 6.20 -3.10 12.46
C GLY A 315 6.93 -2.20 11.48
N GLY A 316 6.44 -0.97 11.29
CA GLY A 316 7.09 0.06 10.49
C GLY A 316 7.57 1.25 11.33
N LEU A 317 8.23 2.20 10.66
CA LEU A 317 8.74 3.41 11.27
C LEU A 317 8.00 4.63 10.74
N TYR A 318 7.55 5.51 11.64
CA TYR A 318 6.95 6.79 11.33
C TYR A 318 7.83 7.89 11.88
N PHE A 319 8.25 8.82 11.01
CA PHE A 319 9.08 9.96 11.36
C PHE A 319 8.30 11.27 11.17
N GLU A 320 8.31 12.11 12.19
CA GLU A 320 7.83 13.49 12.17
C GLU A 320 8.97 14.40 12.65
N GLY A 321 9.48 15.24 11.75
CA GLY A 321 10.73 15.97 11.94
C GLY A 321 11.95 15.28 11.32
N ASP A 322 13.08 15.98 11.38
CA ASP A 322 14.32 15.53 10.73
C ASP A 322 15.07 14.52 11.59
N PHE A 323 15.61 13.47 10.96
CA PHE A 323 16.37 12.44 11.67
C PHE A 323 17.62 11.98 10.91
N ILE A 324 18.67 11.62 11.65
CA ILE A 324 19.78 10.81 11.14
C ILE A 324 19.70 9.41 11.74
N VAL A 325 19.53 8.38 10.90
CA VAL A 325 19.53 6.98 11.30
C VAL A 325 20.83 6.33 10.85
N SER A 326 21.63 5.81 11.80
CA SER A 326 22.97 5.26 11.54
C SER A 326 23.17 3.87 12.13
N PRO A 327 23.94 2.98 11.47
CA PRO A 327 24.45 1.75 12.10
C PRO A 327 25.68 2.08 12.96
N THR A 328 26.04 1.19 13.89
CA THR A 328 27.36 1.26 14.55
C THR A 328 28.48 0.70 13.69
N LYS A 329 28.17 -0.27 12.83
CA LYS A 329 29.11 -0.95 11.94
C LYS A 329 28.49 -1.11 10.56
N ASN A 330 27.57 -2.05 10.43
CA ASN A 330 26.93 -2.48 9.19
C ASN A 330 25.57 -3.12 9.46
N GLU A 331 24.95 -2.79 10.60
CA GLU A 331 23.64 -3.28 10.99
C GLU A 331 22.60 -2.93 9.90
N THR A 332 21.63 -3.82 9.77
CA THR A 332 20.55 -3.75 8.79
C THR A 332 19.21 -3.54 9.45
N TRP A 333 18.25 -3.02 8.69
CA TRP A 333 16.86 -2.91 9.12
C TRP A 333 15.91 -3.52 8.10
N LYS A 334 14.89 -4.20 8.61
CA LYS A 334 13.77 -4.76 7.87
C LYS A 334 12.49 -4.54 8.67
N GLY A 335 11.41 -4.17 7.99
CA GLY A 335 10.10 -3.98 8.61
C GLY A 335 9.02 -3.68 7.59
N ALA A 336 7.85 -3.21 8.05
CA ALA A 336 6.73 -2.92 7.16
C ALA A 336 7.03 -1.80 6.15
N GLY A 337 7.75 -0.77 6.58
CA GLY A 337 8.14 0.35 5.75
C GLY A 337 8.54 1.57 6.59
N ILE A 338 8.86 2.65 5.89
CA ILE A 338 9.21 3.94 6.46
C ILE A 338 8.22 4.99 5.95
N HIS A 339 7.53 5.65 6.86
CA HIS A 339 6.73 6.83 6.61
C HIS A 339 7.51 8.07 7.06
N VAL A 340 7.74 9.01 6.14
CA VAL A 340 8.34 10.32 6.48
C VAL A 340 7.29 11.41 6.30
N SER A 341 7.01 12.14 7.37
CA SER A 341 5.99 13.20 7.38
C SER A 341 6.33 14.33 6.41
N GLU A 342 5.31 15.12 6.06
CA GLU A 342 5.48 16.33 5.27
C GLU A 342 6.58 17.23 5.88
N ILE A 343 7.29 17.98 5.05
CA ILE A 343 8.44 18.85 5.40
C ILE A 343 9.62 18.18 6.14
N SER A 344 9.59 16.88 6.40
CA SER A 344 10.63 16.16 7.14
C SER A 344 11.64 15.47 6.22
N THR A 345 12.89 15.34 6.68
CA THR A 345 13.97 14.62 6.01
C THR A 345 14.62 13.61 6.96
N VAL A 346 14.64 12.34 6.56
CA VAL A 346 15.34 11.27 7.27
C VAL A 346 16.58 10.88 6.48
N THR A 347 17.77 11.22 7.00
CA THR A 347 19.05 10.70 6.48
C THR A 347 19.23 9.27 6.95
N TRP A 348 19.10 8.33 6.02
CA TRP A 348 19.09 6.89 6.27
C TRP A 348 20.41 6.24 5.86
N LYS A 349 21.23 5.86 6.84
CA LYS A 349 22.56 5.29 6.63
C LYS A 349 22.65 3.79 6.89
N VAL A 350 21.50 3.11 6.98
CA VAL A 350 21.36 1.69 7.32
C VAL A 350 21.02 0.88 6.05
N ASN A 351 21.72 -0.21 5.80
CA ASN A 351 21.42 -1.09 4.65
C ASN A 351 20.15 -1.93 4.90
N GLY A 352 19.54 -2.39 3.81
CA GLY A 352 18.44 -3.34 3.84
C GLY A 352 18.93 -4.79 3.85
N VAL A 353 17.97 -5.71 3.72
CA VAL A 353 18.20 -7.16 3.71
C VAL A 353 17.90 -7.72 2.33
N GLU A 354 18.70 -8.69 1.87
CA GLU A 354 18.49 -9.38 0.60
C GLU A 354 17.08 -10.01 0.52
N ASN A 355 16.42 -9.87 -0.63
CA ASN A 355 15.04 -10.31 -0.87
C ASN A 355 13.97 -9.61 0.00
N ASP A 356 14.30 -8.50 0.67
CA ASP A 356 13.33 -7.62 1.30
C ASP A 356 13.10 -6.34 0.47
N ARG A 357 11.84 -5.95 0.34
CA ARG A 357 11.44 -4.69 -0.30
C ARG A 357 11.09 -3.64 0.76
N LEU A 358 11.93 -2.61 0.89
CA LEU A 358 11.62 -1.43 1.68
C LEU A 358 10.42 -0.68 1.05
N SER A 359 9.42 -0.34 1.85
CA SER A 359 8.27 0.46 1.39
C SER A 359 8.41 1.88 1.93
N LYS A 360 8.54 2.87 1.04
CA LYS A 360 8.62 4.30 1.40
C LYS A 360 7.32 5.00 1.07
N ILE A 361 6.68 5.59 2.08
CA ILE A 361 5.47 6.41 1.98
C ILE A 361 5.64 7.72 2.77
N GLY A 362 4.59 8.54 2.83
CA GLY A 362 4.61 9.88 3.43
C GLY A 362 5.32 10.90 2.53
N LYS A 363 4.86 12.15 2.57
CA LYS A 363 5.29 13.21 1.65
C LYS A 363 6.74 13.67 1.82
N GLY A 364 7.37 13.33 2.95
CA GLY A 364 8.73 13.76 3.26
C GLY A 364 9.83 13.02 2.48
N THR A 365 11.06 13.38 2.80
CA THR A 365 12.26 12.90 2.11
C THR A 365 12.97 11.79 2.90
N LEU A 366 13.29 10.69 2.24
CA LEU A 366 14.23 9.69 2.72
C LEU A 366 15.55 9.84 1.96
N HIS A 367 16.60 10.31 2.62
CA HIS A 367 17.92 10.50 2.03
C HIS A 367 18.80 9.29 2.31
N VAL A 368 18.92 8.39 1.32
CA VAL A 368 19.66 7.13 1.43
C VAL A 368 21.16 7.42 1.27
N LYS A 369 21.91 7.12 2.33
CA LYS A 369 23.33 7.45 2.46
C LYS A 369 24.10 6.41 3.28
N ALA A 370 23.74 5.13 3.11
CA ALA A 370 24.45 4.00 3.73
C ALA A 370 25.77 3.72 2.97
N LYS A 371 26.51 2.70 3.41
CA LYS A 371 27.81 2.31 2.81
C LYS A 371 27.73 0.94 2.15
N GLY A 372 28.45 0.78 1.05
CA GLY A 372 28.63 -0.51 0.37
C GLY A 372 27.47 -0.89 -0.55
N GLU A 373 27.38 -2.19 -0.81
CA GLU A 373 26.30 -2.78 -1.60
C GLU A 373 25.08 -3.11 -0.73
N ASN A 374 24.02 -2.31 -0.85
CA ASN A 374 22.74 -2.67 -0.26
C ASN A 374 22.03 -3.73 -1.13
N LYS A 375 21.72 -4.88 -0.51
CA LYS A 375 21.06 -6.00 -1.17
C LYS A 375 19.53 -5.93 -1.16
N GLY A 376 18.95 -5.07 -0.33
CA GLY A 376 17.50 -4.85 -0.31
C GLY A 376 17.02 -4.05 -1.52
N SER A 377 15.74 -4.21 -1.87
CA SER A 377 15.06 -3.39 -2.88
C SER A 377 14.18 -2.32 -2.23
N ILE A 378 13.64 -1.40 -3.03
CA ILE A 378 12.73 -0.35 -2.56
C ILE A 378 11.54 -0.15 -3.50
N SER A 379 10.36 0.08 -2.92
CA SER A 379 9.20 0.66 -3.60
C SER A 379 8.91 2.03 -3.00
N VAL A 380 8.91 3.05 -3.86
CA VAL A 380 8.70 4.45 -3.52
C VAL A 380 7.29 4.84 -3.93
N GLY A 381 6.39 4.84 -2.95
CA GLY A 381 4.98 5.17 -3.15
C GLY A 381 4.66 6.65 -2.93
N ASP A 382 5.41 7.37 -2.11
CA ASP A 382 5.11 8.79 -1.81
C ASP A 382 6.35 9.56 -1.35
N GLY A 383 6.30 10.88 -1.50
CA GLY A 383 7.36 11.81 -1.15
C GLY A 383 8.61 11.64 -2.02
N LYS A 384 9.77 11.86 -1.41
CA LYS A 384 11.06 11.84 -2.12
C LYS A 384 12.02 10.82 -1.54
N VAL A 385 12.78 10.15 -2.40
CA VAL A 385 13.95 9.34 -2.04
C VAL A 385 15.16 9.91 -2.75
N ILE A 386 16.19 10.30 -2.00
CA ILE A 386 17.46 10.74 -2.57
C ILE A 386 18.45 9.59 -2.48
N LEU A 387 19.09 9.22 -3.59
CA LEU A 387 20.10 8.18 -3.66
C LEU A 387 21.50 8.78 -3.64
N GLU A 388 22.21 8.58 -2.53
CA GLU A 388 23.59 9.01 -2.32
C GLU A 388 24.36 7.96 -1.50
N GLN A 389 24.18 6.68 -1.84
CA GLN A 389 24.91 5.57 -1.25
C GLN A 389 26.41 5.81 -1.39
N GLN A 390 27.16 5.55 -0.33
CA GLN A 390 28.60 5.71 -0.26
C GLN A 390 29.29 4.38 -0.58
N ALA A 391 30.46 4.44 -1.22
CA ALA A 391 31.27 3.25 -1.41
C ALA A 391 31.77 2.69 -0.06
N ASP A 392 31.89 1.37 0.04
CA ASP A 392 32.64 0.73 1.13
C ASP A 392 34.16 0.80 0.89
N ASP A 393 34.94 0.22 1.82
CA ASP A 393 36.40 0.20 1.75
C ASP A 393 36.94 -0.64 0.57
N GLN A 394 36.09 -1.47 -0.06
CA GLN A 394 36.40 -2.25 -1.26
C GLN A 394 35.94 -1.56 -2.55
N GLY A 395 35.29 -0.39 -2.45
CA GLY A 395 34.76 0.36 -3.58
C GLY A 395 33.38 -0.08 -4.06
N ASN A 396 32.72 -1.02 -3.38
CA ASN A 396 31.36 -1.45 -3.75
C ASN A 396 30.37 -0.35 -3.39
N LYS A 397 29.43 -0.05 -4.30
CA LYS A 397 28.44 1.00 -4.13
C LYS A 397 27.15 0.63 -4.86
N GLN A 398 26.07 0.43 -4.10
CA GLN A 398 24.72 0.21 -4.62
C GLN A 398 23.70 0.63 -3.58
N ALA A 399 22.81 1.55 -3.95
CA ALA A 399 21.74 2.04 -3.07
C ALA A 399 20.68 0.99 -2.81
N PHE A 400 20.27 0.25 -3.84
CA PHE A 400 19.30 -0.85 -3.77
C PHE A 400 19.53 -1.84 -4.91
N SER A 401 19.13 -3.10 -4.71
CA SER A 401 19.18 -4.15 -5.74
C SER A 401 18.09 -4.01 -6.80
N GLU A 402 17.00 -3.32 -6.47
CA GLU A 402 15.88 -3.01 -7.37
C GLU A 402 15.11 -1.79 -6.85
N ILE A 403 14.64 -0.92 -7.75
CA ILE A 403 13.95 0.34 -7.40
C ILE A 403 12.66 0.47 -8.21
N GLY A 404 11.54 0.60 -7.51
CA GLY A 404 10.22 0.84 -8.10
C GLY A 404 9.64 2.20 -7.73
N LEU A 405 9.18 2.96 -8.72
CA LEU A 405 8.28 4.11 -8.53
C LEU A 405 6.84 3.71 -8.82
N VAL A 406 5.94 3.93 -7.85
CA VAL A 406 4.52 3.59 -7.98
C VAL A 406 3.61 4.69 -7.42
N SER A 407 2.34 4.65 -7.84
CA SER A 407 1.24 5.56 -7.50
C SER A 407 1.34 7.00 -8.03
N GLY A 408 2.45 7.39 -8.65
CA GLY A 408 2.65 8.73 -9.25
C GLY A 408 3.04 9.83 -8.25
N ARG A 409 2.96 9.55 -6.94
CA ARG A 409 3.26 10.53 -5.87
C ARG A 409 4.75 10.59 -5.53
N GLY A 410 5.48 9.50 -5.76
CA GLY A 410 6.90 9.37 -5.42
C GLY A 410 7.85 10.08 -6.39
N THR A 411 8.99 10.50 -5.87
CA THR A 411 10.17 10.94 -6.65
C THR A 411 11.42 10.22 -6.16
N VAL A 412 12.21 9.67 -7.09
CA VAL A 412 13.57 9.21 -6.84
C VAL A 412 14.53 10.22 -7.45
N GLN A 413 15.43 10.79 -6.64
CA GLN A 413 16.41 11.79 -7.06
C GLN A 413 17.83 11.19 -6.96
N LEU A 414 18.64 11.36 -8.00
CA LEU A 414 20.06 11.02 -7.98
C LEU A 414 20.88 12.14 -7.35
N ASN A 415 21.78 11.81 -6.44
CA ASN A 415 22.78 12.75 -5.91
C ASN A 415 24.22 12.28 -6.16
N ASP A 416 24.39 11.14 -6.82
CA ASP A 416 25.67 10.57 -7.21
C ASP A 416 25.45 9.56 -8.36
N ASP A 417 26.49 9.25 -9.10
CA ASP A 417 26.47 8.26 -10.17
C ASP A 417 26.55 6.82 -9.61
N LYS A 418 26.19 5.83 -10.44
CA LYS A 418 26.32 4.39 -10.13
C LYS A 418 25.59 3.99 -8.83
N GLN A 419 24.38 4.50 -8.64
CA GLN A 419 23.55 4.19 -7.47
C GLN A 419 22.78 2.87 -7.61
N PHE A 420 22.49 2.43 -8.83
CA PHE A 420 21.76 1.19 -9.11
C PHE A 420 22.04 0.72 -10.54
N ASP A 421 21.70 -0.54 -10.83
CA ASP A 421 21.61 -1.09 -12.18
C ASP A 421 20.31 -0.60 -12.85
N THR A 422 20.43 0.09 -13.99
CA THR A 422 19.28 0.64 -14.72
C THR A 422 18.33 -0.43 -15.25
N ASP A 423 18.81 -1.66 -15.47
CA ASP A 423 17.95 -2.80 -15.81
C ASP A 423 17.10 -3.27 -14.61
N LYS A 424 17.37 -2.77 -13.39
CA LYS A 424 16.63 -3.05 -12.14
C LYS A 424 15.80 -1.86 -11.64
N PHE A 425 15.61 -0.86 -12.48
CA PHE A 425 14.71 0.26 -12.20
C PHE A 425 13.39 0.08 -12.96
N TYR A 426 12.27 0.34 -12.30
CA TYR A 426 10.95 0.29 -12.94
C TYR A 426 9.99 1.40 -12.49
N PHE A 427 9.15 1.81 -13.42
CA PHE A 427 7.93 2.58 -13.16
C PHE A 427 6.74 1.62 -13.17
N GLY A 428 6.27 1.25 -11.98
CA GLY A 428 5.13 0.36 -11.82
C GLY A 428 3.80 1.09 -12.07
N PHE A 429 2.73 0.62 -11.42
CA PHE A 429 1.41 1.22 -11.55
C PHE A 429 1.43 2.72 -11.20
N ARG A 430 1.01 3.57 -12.14
CA ARG A 430 1.03 5.05 -12.09
C ARG A 430 2.41 5.69 -11.94
N GLY A 431 3.49 4.91 -12.04
CA GLY A 431 4.87 5.41 -12.02
C GLY A 431 5.19 6.42 -10.92
N GLY A 432 5.83 7.52 -11.32
CA GLY A 432 6.40 8.56 -10.48
C GLY A 432 7.51 9.30 -11.22
N ARG A 433 8.29 10.13 -10.52
CA ARG A 433 9.40 10.90 -11.11
C ARG A 433 10.76 10.29 -10.80
N LEU A 434 11.54 9.97 -11.83
CA LEU A 434 12.99 9.79 -11.73
C LEU A 434 13.65 11.13 -12.07
N ASP A 435 14.09 11.86 -11.04
CA ASP A 435 14.87 13.08 -11.18
C ASP A 435 16.36 12.74 -11.30
N LEU A 436 16.90 13.00 -12.49
CA LEU A 436 18.31 12.77 -12.78
C LEU A 436 19.22 13.80 -12.12
N ASN A 437 18.70 14.98 -11.77
CA ASN A 437 19.42 16.01 -11.04
C ASN A 437 20.83 16.30 -11.60
N GLY A 438 20.97 16.38 -12.92
CA GLY A 438 22.23 16.62 -13.63
C GLY A 438 23.10 15.38 -13.90
N HIS A 439 22.69 14.19 -13.44
CA HIS A 439 23.36 12.92 -13.76
C HIS A 439 22.85 12.36 -15.10
N SER A 440 23.61 11.43 -15.70
CA SER A 440 23.23 10.77 -16.95
C SER A 440 23.10 9.26 -16.76
N LEU A 441 22.09 8.65 -17.40
CA LEU A 441 21.85 7.20 -17.35
C LEU A 441 21.77 6.59 -18.74
N THR A 442 22.13 5.30 -18.83
CA THR A 442 21.92 4.48 -20.02
C THR A 442 21.03 3.30 -19.67
N PHE A 443 19.99 3.07 -20.47
CA PHE A 443 19.05 1.96 -20.35
C PHE A 443 19.12 1.08 -21.59
N LYS A 444 19.00 -0.24 -21.43
CA LYS A 444 18.65 -1.11 -22.56
C LYS A 444 17.20 -0.85 -22.96
N ARG A 445 16.31 -1.02 -21.98
CA ARG A 445 14.91 -0.59 -22.01
C ARG A 445 14.57 0.01 -20.66
N ILE A 446 13.59 0.88 -20.63
CA ILE A 446 13.04 1.40 -19.38
C ILE A 446 11.86 0.49 -19.03
N GLN A 447 11.83 -0.08 -17.83
CA GLN A 447 10.65 -0.84 -17.39
C GLN A 447 9.56 0.15 -16.99
N ASN A 448 8.41 0.15 -17.68
CA ASN A 448 7.33 1.08 -17.38
C ASN A 448 5.95 0.47 -17.65
N THR A 449 4.97 0.84 -16.83
CA THR A 449 3.60 0.33 -16.93
C THR A 449 2.68 1.25 -17.72
N ASP A 450 2.75 2.55 -17.46
CA ASP A 450 1.78 3.54 -17.95
C ASP A 450 2.42 4.94 -18.06
N GLU A 451 1.60 5.94 -18.39
CA GLU A 451 2.00 7.33 -18.59
C GLU A 451 2.47 8.04 -17.32
N GLY A 452 2.26 7.46 -16.13
CA GLY A 452 2.75 8.02 -14.88
C GLY A 452 4.27 7.90 -14.73
N ALA A 453 4.95 7.16 -15.59
CA ALA A 453 6.40 7.15 -15.67
C ALA A 453 6.93 8.51 -16.14
N MET A 454 7.77 9.17 -15.35
CA MET A 454 8.36 10.45 -15.73
C MET A 454 9.87 10.42 -15.46
N ILE A 455 10.67 10.74 -16.47
CA ILE A 455 12.11 11.01 -16.31
C ILE A 455 12.31 12.52 -16.48
N VAL A 456 12.87 13.15 -15.45
CA VAL A 456 12.98 14.61 -15.36
C VAL A 456 14.40 14.99 -14.94
N ASN A 457 14.71 16.28 -15.10
CA ASN A 457 15.90 16.87 -14.50
C ASN A 457 15.48 18.16 -13.79
N HIS A 458 15.46 18.17 -12.46
CA HIS A 458 15.16 19.36 -11.68
C HIS A 458 16.40 20.21 -11.37
N ASN A 459 17.60 19.78 -11.81
CA ASN A 459 18.82 20.56 -11.63
C ASN A 459 18.80 21.81 -12.52
N THR A 460 19.04 22.97 -11.90
CA THR A 460 18.97 24.28 -12.57
C THR A 460 20.23 24.66 -13.34
N THR A 461 21.31 23.91 -13.15
CA THR A 461 22.65 24.28 -13.64
C THR A 461 23.34 23.20 -14.45
N GLN A 462 22.99 21.93 -14.24
CA GLN A 462 23.61 20.79 -14.92
C GLN A 462 22.61 20.12 -15.86
N VAL A 463 23.10 19.82 -17.07
CA VAL A 463 22.37 19.05 -18.08
C VAL A 463 22.44 17.57 -17.74
N ALA A 464 21.31 16.88 -17.80
CA ALA A 464 21.24 15.43 -17.71
C ALA A 464 21.07 14.82 -19.11
N ASN A 465 21.46 13.56 -19.31
CA ASN A 465 21.19 12.84 -20.56
C ASN A 465 20.65 11.43 -20.26
N ILE A 466 19.70 10.99 -21.08
CA ILE A 466 19.26 9.59 -21.12
C ILE A 466 19.63 8.97 -22.46
N THR A 467 20.34 7.85 -22.42
CA THR A 467 20.61 7.03 -23.61
C THR A 467 19.80 5.75 -23.54
N ILE A 468 19.06 5.42 -24.59
CA ILE A 468 18.34 4.16 -24.72
C ILE A 468 18.94 3.36 -25.88
N THR A 469 19.50 2.19 -25.59
CA THR A 469 20.24 1.40 -26.58
C THR A 469 19.40 0.33 -27.27
N GLY A 470 18.24 -0.02 -26.69
CA GLY A 470 17.50 -1.21 -27.08
C GLY A 470 18.00 -2.48 -26.39
N ASN A 471 17.26 -3.56 -26.58
CA ASN A 471 17.62 -4.88 -26.04
C ASN A 471 18.93 -5.38 -26.65
N GLU A 472 19.78 -5.97 -25.82
CA GLU A 472 21.11 -6.48 -26.20
C GLU A 472 21.03 -7.61 -27.24
N ASN A 473 19.99 -8.45 -27.15
CA ASN A 473 19.73 -9.55 -28.06
C ASN A 473 18.24 -9.63 -28.38
N ILE A 474 17.89 -10.17 -29.55
CA ILE A 474 16.50 -10.37 -29.98
C ILE A 474 16.11 -11.85 -30.10
N THR A 475 17.02 -12.72 -29.66
CA THR A 475 16.85 -14.17 -29.66
C THR A 475 16.79 -14.63 -28.22
N ALA A 476 15.63 -15.14 -27.80
CA ALA A 476 15.45 -15.68 -26.48
C ALA A 476 16.31 -16.94 -26.26
N PRO A 477 16.92 -17.13 -25.08
CA PRO A 477 17.71 -18.31 -24.78
C PRO A 477 16.82 -19.55 -24.68
N SER A 478 17.15 -20.63 -25.39
CA SER A 478 16.35 -21.87 -25.42
C SER A 478 16.49 -22.76 -24.18
N ASN A 479 17.47 -22.46 -23.32
CA ASN A 479 17.82 -23.26 -22.14
C ASN A 479 17.29 -22.70 -20.81
N LYS A 480 16.45 -21.65 -20.84
CA LYS A 480 15.89 -21.02 -19.64
C LYS A 480 14.37 -21.19 -19.58
N ASN A 481 13.84 -21.52 -18.40
CA ASN A 481 12.39 -21.73 -18.21
C ASN A 481 11.61 -20.45 -17.86
N ASN A 482 12.28 -19.40 -17.37
CA ASN A 482 11.67 -18.13 -16.94
C ASN A 482 12.20 -16.96 -17.78
N ILE A 483 11.90 -16.99 -19.08
CA ILE A 483 12.35 -15.94 -20.02
C ILE A 483 11.39 -14.75 -19.93
N ASN A 484 11.90 -13.59 -19.50
CA ASN A 484 11.20 -12.35 -19.73
C ASN A 484 11.28 -12.00 -21.23
N LYS A 485 10.19 -12.23 -21.96
CA LYS A 485 10.16 -12.01 -23.41
C LYS A 485 10.46 -10.56 -23.78
N LEU A 486 10.17 -9.58 -22.92
CA LEU A 486 10.38 -8.15 -23.21
C LEU A 486 11.87 -7.82 -23.40
N ASP A 487 12.78 -8.56 -22.78
CA ASP A 487 14.23 -8.35 -22.87
C ASP A 487 14.83 -8.91 -24.18
N TYR A 488 14.03 -9.58 -25.01
CA TYR A 488 14.47 -10.23 -26.26
C TYR A 488 13.63 -9.81 -27.47
N ARG A 489 13.01 -8.63 -27.43
CA ARG A 489 12.24 -8.07 -28.54
C ARG A 489 13.04 -7.01 -29.29
N LYS A 490 12.79 -6.87 -30.59
CA LYS A 490 13.30 -5.75 -31.38
C LYS A 490 12.66 -4.43 -30.93
N GLU A 491 11.38 -4.49 -30.58
CA GLU A 491 10.60 -3.33 -30.17
C GLU A 491 10.67 -3.15 -28.65
N ILE A 492 10.95 -1.92 -28.24
CA ILE A 492 10.76 -1.42 -26.87
C ILE A 492 9.86 -0.19 -26.93
N ALA A 493 9.18 0.11 -25.83
CA ALA A 493 8.28 1.25 -25.73
C ALA A 493 8.50 1.95 -24.40
N TYR A 494 8.22 3.25 -24.37
CA TYR A 494 8.14 4.06 -23.17
C TYR A 494 6.82 4.82 -23.20
N ASN A 495 5.95 4.55 -22.24
CA ASN A 495 4.60 5.12 -22.18
C ASN A 495 4.57 6.50 -21.52
N GLY A 496 5.67 6.89 -20.88
CA GLY A 496 5.77 8.03 -19.99
C GLY A 496 6.27 9.32 -20.64
N TRP A 497 6.79 10.21 -19.79
CA TRP A 497 7.25 11.54 -20.14
C TRP A 497 8.76 11.69 -19.99
N PHE A 498 9.36 12.43 -20.92
CA PHE A 498 10.69 13.02 -20.76
C PHE A 498 10.54 14.53 -20.55
N GLY A 499 11.05 15.04 -19.42
CA GLY A 499 10.89 16.43 -19.01
C GLY A 499 9.75 16.62 -18.00
N GLU A 500 9.86 17.68 -17.20
CA GLU A 500 8.84 18.03 -16.21
C GLU A 500 7.69 18.80 -16.87
N THR A 501 6.46 18.45 -16.50
CA THR A 501 5.23 19.07 -17.01
C THR A 501 4.51 19.93 -15.97
N ASP A 502 4.85 19.78 -14.68
CA ASP A 502 4.34 20.66 -13.62
C ASP A 502 5.05 22.02 -13.69
N GLU A 503 4.29 23.06 -14.02
CA GLU A 503 4.79 24.45 -14.14
C GLU A 503 5.38 25.00 -12.84
N ASN A 504 5.05 24.41 -11.69
CA ASN A 504 5.59 24.81 -10.39
C ASN A 504 6.92 24.11 -10.04
N LYS A 505 7.40 23.21 -10.90
CA LYS A 505 8.69 22.52 -10.76
C LYS A 505 9.64 22.95 -11.86
N HIS A 506 10.93 22.90 -11.58
CA HIS A 506 11.93 23.30 -12.55
C HIS A 506 12.08 22.25 -13.64
N ASN A 507 11.86 22.63 -14.91
CA ASN A 507 12.13 21.78 -16.07
C ASN A 507 13.55 22.07 -16.60
N GLY A 508 14.53 21.40 -16.00
CA GLY A 508 15.93 21.51 -16.38
C GLY A 508 16.23 20.84 -17.72
N ARG A 509 17.43 21.09 -18.24
CA ARG A 509 17.90 20.55 -19.53
C ARG A 509 18.08 19.03 -19.44
N LEU A 510 17.37 18.29 -20.29
CA LEU A 510 17.38 16.82 -20.38
C LEU A 510 17.60 16.35 -21.81
#